data_AF-A0A2N3F323-F1
#
_entry.id   AF-A0A2N3F323-F1
#
_cell.length_a   1.000
_cell.length_b   1.000
_cell.length_c   1.000
_cell.angle_alpha   90.00
_cell.angle_beta   90.00
_cell.angle_gamma   90.00
#
_symmetry.space_group_name_H-M   'P 1'
#
loop_
_entity.id
_entity.type
_entity.pdbx_description
1 polymer ?
#
loop_
_entity_poly.entity_id
_entity_poly.type
_entity_poly.pdbx_seq_one_letter_code
_entity_poly.pdbx_strand_id
1 'polypeptide(L)' 'MNTKLTLRLDDQLILKAKRYSDRSGKSVSQIVADYFSLIDADEEIPGTEISPRVRSLIGGFKGATTTEDDYRRHLEEKYR' A
#
# COMPACT_ATOMS: atom_id res chain seq x y z
N MET A 1 11.66 19.66 16.39
CA MET A 1 12.46 20.56 15.52
C MET A 1 12.22 20.13 14.08
N ASN A 2 11.97 21.05 13.15
CA ASN A 2 11.86 20.71 11.73
C ASN A 2 13.24 20.84 11.08
N THR A 3 13.80 19.73 10.65
CA THR A 3 15.07 19.66 9.91
C THR A 3 14.79 19.48 8.42
N LYS A 4 15.65 20.05 7.58
CA LYS A 4 15.50 19.99 6.12
C LYS A 4 16.40 18.91 5.54
N LEU A 5 15.80 17.94 4.86
CA LEU A 5 16.51 16.97 4.04
C LEU A 5 16.43 17.40 2.57
N THR A 6 17.57 17.41 1.86
CA THR A 6 17.62 17.71 0.42
C THR A 6 18.13 16.48 -0.32
N LEU A 7 17.33 15.94 -1.24
CA LEU A 7 17.65 14.76 -2.03
C LEU A 7 18.06 15.17 -3.45
N ARG A 8 19.07 14.50 -4.01
CA ARG A 8 19.38 14.57 -5.45
C ARG A 8 18.62 13.43 -6.14
N LEU A 9 17.77 13.79 -7.09
CA LEU A 9 16.88 12.87 -7.80
C LEU A 9 16.84 13.28 -9.28
N ASP A 10 16.55 12.33 -10.16
CA ASP A 10 16.33 12.62 -11.58
C ASP A 10 15.11 13.51 -11.78
N ASP A 11 15.17 14.43 -12.74
CA ASP A 11 14.09 15.37 -13.05
C ASP A 11 12.77 14.68 -13.36
N GLN A 12 12.82 13.53 -14.05
CA GLN A 12 11.63 12.73 -14.36
C GLN A 12 10.98 12.17 -13.10
N LEU A 13 11.76 11.83 -12.08
CA LEU A 13 11.24 11.35 -10.81
C LEU A 13 10.60 12.49 -10.01
N ILE A 14 11.22 13.68 -10.02
CA ILE A 14 10.65 14.89 -9.40
C ILE A 14 9.28 15.22 -10.01
N LEU A 15 9.15 15.16 -11.34
CA LEU A 15 7.89 15.42 -12.04
C LEU A 15 6.80 14.39 -11.68
N LYS A 16 7.15 13.10 -11.61
CA LYS A 16 6.21 12.04 -11.20
C LYS A 16 5.75 12.24 -9.75
N ALA A 17 6.67 12.58 -8.84
CA ALA A 17 6.36 12.81 -7.44
C ALA A 17 5.38 13.99 -7.25
N LYS A 18 5.61 15.12 -7.95
CA LYS A 18 4.70 16.27 -7.92
C LYS A 18 3.31 15.93 -8.45
N ARG A 19 3.23 15.24 -9.59
CA ARG A 19 1.93 14.81 -10.15
C ARG A 19 1.15 13.92 -9.20
N TYR A 20 1.83 13.01 -8.50
CA TYR A 20 1.20 12.16 -7.50
C TYR A 20 0.77 12.95 -6.26
N SER A 21 1.60 13.88 -5.80
CA SER A 21 1.28 14.83 -4.72
C SER A 21 -0.01 15.59 -5.02
N ASP A 22 -0.15 16.17 -6.21
CA ASP A 22 -1.34 16.92 -6.61
C ASP A 22 -2.61 16.05 -6.62
N ARG A 23 -2.50 14.81 -7.10
CA ARG A 23 -3.61 13.85 -7.13
C ARG A 23 -4.01 13.33 -5.75
N SER A 24 -3.05 13.18 -4.85
CA SER A 24 -3.26 12.60 -3.52
C SER A 24 -3.66 13.64 -2.48
N GLY A 25 -3.51 14.94 -2.77
CA GLY A 25 -3.72 16.03 -1.81
C GLY A 25 -2.66 16.11 -0.72
N LYS A 26 -1.60 15.28 -0.79
CA LYS A 26 -0.47 15.28 0.14
C LYS A 26 0.73 15.92 -0.53
N SER A 27 1.45 16.79 0.19
CA SER A 27 2.70 17.34 -0.31
C SER A 27 3.74 16.24 -0.53
N VAL A 28 4.68 16.45 -1.47
CA VAL A 28 5.81 15.54 -1.69
C VAL A 28 6.58 15.30 -0.39
N SER A 29 6.78 16.33 0.43
CA SER A 29 7.42 16.20 1.74
C SER A 29 6.66 15.29 2.69
N GLN A 30 5.32 15.36 2.71
CA GLN A 30 4.50 14.46 3.54
C GLN A 30 4.58 13.02 3.03
N ILE A 31 4.53 12.80 1.72
CA ILE A 31 4.63 11.45 1.13
C ILE A 31 5.96 10.80 1.50
N VAL A 32 7.06 11.55 1.40
CA VAL A 32 8.39 11.05 1.74
C VAL A 32 8.53 10.84 3.25
N ALA A 33 7.97 11.72 4.08
CA ALA A 33 7.94 11.53 5.54
C ALA A 33 7.15 10.28 5.94
N ASP A 34 5.98 10.05 5.34
CA ASP A 34 5.18 8.84 5.55
C ASP A 34 6.01 7.60 5.18
N TYR A 35 6.73 7.63 4.04
CA TYR A 35 7.60 6.52 3.64
C TYR A 35 8.76 6.29 4.62
N PHE A 36 9.45 7.33 5.07
CA PHE A 36 10.55 7.20 6.04
C PHE A 36 10.08 6.70 7.40
N SER A 37 8.85 7.00 7.81
CA SER A 37 8.29 6.41 9.04
C SER A 37 8.14 4.89 8.98
N LEU A 38 8.19 4.30 7.77
CA LEU A 38 8.19 2.85 7.57
C LEU A 38 9.61 2.25 7.63
N ILE A 39 10.68 3.05 7.62
CA ILE A 39 12.06 2.53 7.68
C ILE A 39 12.40 2.09 9.11
N ASP A 40 11.90 2.80 10.11
CA ASP A 40 12.07 2.44 11.54
C ASP A 40 11.08 1.34 12.00
N ALA A 41 10.28 0.79 11.08
CA ALA A 41 9.22 -0.18 11.35
C ALA A 41 9.69 -1.63 11.58
N ASP A 42 11.00 -1.89 11.61
CA ASP A 42 11.56 -3.19 11.99
C ASP A 42 11.29 -3.53 13.48
N GLU A 43 10.83 -2.56 14.27
CA GLU A 43 10.09 -2.80 15.51
C GLU A 43 8.62 -2.47 15.25
N GLU A 44 7.75 -3.49 15.32
CA GLU A 44 6.29 -3.44 15.14
C GLU A 44 5.69 -2.02 15.10
N ILE A 45 5.28 -1.53 13.91
CA ILE A 45 4.63 -0.22 13.77
C ILE A 45 3.46 -0.10 14.76
N PRO A 46 3.57 0.66 15.86
CA PRO A 46 2.47 0.84 16.80
C PRO A 46 1.43 1.71 16.08
N GLY A 47 0.30 1.11 15.72
CA GLY A 47 -0.75 1.78 14.96
C GLY A 47 -0.89 1.34 13.50
N THR A 48 -0.19 0.30 13.03
CA THR A 48 -0.74 -0.50 11.91
C THR A 48 -1.90 -1.33 12.44
N GLU A 49 -2.96 -0.64 12.90
CA GLU A 49 -4.22 -1.29 13.16
C GLU A 49 -4.68 -1.85 11.83
N ILE A 50 -4.61 -3.18 11.71
CA ILE A 50 -5.26 -3.90 10.64
C ILE A 50 -6.69 -3.37 10.60
N SER A 51 -7.03 -2.71 9.49
CA SER A 51 -8.34 -2.07 9.35
C SER A 51 -9.42 -3.10 9.68
N PRO A 52 -10.55 -2.69 10.29
CA PRO A 52 -11.60 -3.64 10.70
C PRO A 52 -12.02 -4.58 9.57
N ARG A 53 -12.02 -4.09 8.32
CA ARG A 53 -12.28 -4.89 7.11
C ARG A 53 -11.23 -5.96 6.89
N VAL A 54 -9.94 -5.60 6.90
CA VAL A 54 -8.86 -6.58 6.70
C VAL A 54 -8.85 -7.59 7.85
N ARG A 55 -9.10 -7.15 9.09
CA ARG A 55 -9.17 -8.04 10.25
C ARG A 55 -10.30 -9.06 10.14
N SER A 56 -11.45 -8.66 9.58
CA SER A 56 -12.57 -9.57 9.32
C SER A 56 -12.29 -10.62 8.22
N LEU A 57 -11.32 -10.34 7.33
CA LEU A 57 -10.94 -11.24 6.25
C LEU A 57 -9.86 -12.26 6.66
N ILE A 58 -9.08 -11.97 7.70
CA ILE A 58 -8.04 -12.87 8.21
C ILE A 58 -8.70 -14.17 8.68
N GLY A 59 -8.26 -15.30 8.11
CA GLY A 59 -8.82 -16.61 8.43
C GLY A 59 -10.14 -16.94 7.73
N GLY A 60 -10.71 -16.02 6.93
CA GLY A 60 -11.96 -16.24 6.20
C GLY A 60 -11.94 -17.41 5.21
N PHE A 61 -10.75 -17.85 4.80
CA PHE A 61 -10.54 -19.01 3.92
C PHE A 61 -9.81 -20.17 4.62
N LYS A 62 -9.76 -20.19 5.96
CA LYS A 62 -9.09 -21.27 6.69
C LYS A 62 -9.82 -22.59 6.45
N GLY A 63 -9.12 -23.57 5.88
CA GLY A 63 -9.69 -24.88 5.54
C GLY A 63 -10.44 -24.92 4.21
N ALA A 64 -10.35 -23.87 3.38
CA ALA A 64 -10.85 -23.93 2.03
C ALA A 64 -10.05 -24.96 1.21
N THR A 65 -10.75 -25.85 0.53
CA THR A 65 -10.18 -26.84 -0.42
C THR A 65 -10.24 -26.37 -1.86
N THR A 66 -10.79 -25.18 -2.10
CA THR A 66 -10.94 -24.59 -3.42
C THR A 66 -9.58 -24.36 -4.05
N THR A 67 -9.43 -24.87 -5.27
CA THR A 67 -8.22 -24.81 -6.07
C THR A 67 -8.29 -23.71 -7.11
N GLU A 68 -7.17 -23.42 -7.76
CA GLU A 68 -7.13 -22.46 -8.87
C GLU A 68 -7.99 -22.93 -10.06
N ASP A 69 -8.12 -24.24 -10.27
CA ASP A 69 -8.97 -24.80 -11.33
C ASP A 69 -10.46 -24.59 -11.06
N ASP A 70 -10.87 -24.63 -9.79
CA ASP A 70 -12.24 -24.27 -9.40
C ASP A 70 -12.55 -22.80 -9.72
N TYR A 71 -11.57 -21.92 -9.55
CA TYR A 71 -11.70 -20.51 -9.90
C TYR A 71 -11.78 -20.30 -11.42
N ARG A 72 -10.94 -20.99 -12.21
CA ARG A 72 -10.98 -20.90 -13.69
C ARG A 72 -12.33 -21.34 -14.24
N ARG A 73 -12.85 -22.48 -13.75
CA ARG A 73 -14.20 -22.97 -14.11
C ARG A 73 -15.31 -21.99 -13.74
N HIS A 74 -15.23 -21.37 -12.55
CA HIS A 74 -16.17 -20.31 -12.18
C HIS A 74 -16.14 -19.11 -13.14
N LEU A 75 -14.96 -18.68 -13.58
CA LEU A 75 -14.83 -17.58 -14.54
C LEU A 75 -15.44 -17.93 -15.89
N GLU A 76 -15.23 -19.16 -16.38
CA GLU A 76 -15.84 -19.64 -17.61
C GLU A 76 -17.37 -19.64 -17.54
N GLU A 77 -17.95 -20.08 -16.43
CA GLU A 77 -19.40 -20.06 -16.21
C GLU A 77 -19.96 -18.63 -16.08
N LYS A 78 -19.23 -17.75 -15.40
CA LYS A 78 -19.67 -16.38 -15.12
C LYS A 78 -19.71 -15.49 -16.37
N TYR A 79 -18.79 -15.71 -17.32
CA TYR A 79 -18.67 -14.92 -18.55
C TYR A 79 -19.21 -15.64 -19.79
N ARG A 80 -19.99 -16.70 -19.58
CA ARG A 80 -20.79 -17.34 -20.62
C ARG A 80 -22.07 -16.55 -20.90
#